data_AF-A0A7V8IYF6-F1
#
_entry.id   AF-A0A7V8IYF6-F1
#
_cell.length_a   1.000
_cell.length_b   1.000
_cell.length_c   1.000
_cell.angle_alpha   90.00
_cell.angle_beta   90.00
_cell.angle_gamma   90.00
#
_symmetry.space_group_name_H-M   'P 1'
#
loop_
_entity.id
_entity.type
_entity.pdbx_description
1 polymer ?
#
loop_
_entity_poly.entity_id
_entity_poly.type
_entity_poly.pdbx_seq_one_letter_code
_entity_poly.pdbx_strand_id
1 'polypeptide(L)'
;MGDSVQIAGKPLLLLEAVISESWFFLNSASLRQRLQELTEEIPLFPWAPKDPGGHRTEVFAWLERYLEHGPDWADASIIVACASIKGSRVWTYDSEFRKVWRMPNGGAVPLVP
;
A
#
# COMPACT_ATOMS: atom_id res chain seq x y z
N MET A 1 15.17 -13.63 17.97
CA MET A 1 14.41 -14.33 16.91
C MET A 1 12.97 -13.94 17.14
N GLY A 2 12.59 -12.76 16.64
CA GLY A 2 11.28 -12.16 16.91
C GLY A 2 10.22 -12.88 16.12
N ASP A 3 9.13 -13.25 16.78
CA ASP A 3 7.97 -13.84 16.15
C ASP A 3 7.51 -12.93 15.00
N SER A 4 7.51 -13.46 13.78
CA SER A 4 7.10 -12.71 12.61
C SER A 4 5.66 -12.26 12.80
N VAL A 5 5.41 -10.96 12.91
CA VAL A 5 4.05 -10.42 12.81
C VAL A 5 3.56 -10.71 11.39
N GLN A 6 2.83 -11.81 11.25
CA GLN A 6 2.18 -12.19 10.00
C GLN A 6 0.73 -11.76 10.09
N ILE A 7 0.26 -11.03 9.09
CA ILE A 7 -1.17 -10.79 8.95
C ILE A 7 -1.74 -11.93 8.12
N ALA A 8 -2.61 -12.73 8.74
CA ALA A 8 -3.20 -13.93 8.15
C ALA A 8 -2.18 -14.94 7.57
N GLY A 9 -1.00 -15.06 8.19
CA GLY A 9 0.01 -16.03 7.76
C GLY A 9 0.76 -15.67 6.46
N LYS A 10 0.71 -14.40 6.03
CA LYS A 10 1.28 -13.92 4.76
C LYS A 10 2.43 -12.93 5.01
N PRO A 11 3.44 -12.88 4.11
CA PRO A 11 4.46 -11.85 4.16
C PRO A 11 3.83 -10.47 3.91
N LEU A 12 4.32 -9.46 4.63
CA LEU A 12 3.92 -8.07 4.44
C LEU A 12 4.83 -7.40 3.43
N LEU A 13 4.25 -6.92 2.34
CA LEU A 13 4.96 -6.14 1.34
C LEU A 13 4.92 -4.67 1.73
N LEU A 14 6.06 -4.00 1.57
CA LEU A 14 6.25 -2.61 1.92
C LEU A 14 6.47 -1.79 0.65
N LEU A 15 5.60 -0.81 0.45
CA LEU A 15 5.74 0.19 -0.60
C LEU A 15 6.27 1.47 0.06
N GLU A 16 7.31 2.05 -0.52
CA GLU A 16 7.90 3.33 -0.06
C GLU A 16 6.87 4.46 0.03
N ALA A 17 5.87 4.45 -0.86
CA ALA A 17 4.77 5.42 -0.84
C ALA A 17 3.99 5.39 0.49
N VAL A 18 3.73 4.20 1.03
CA VAL A 18 2.98 4.02 2.28
C VAL A 18 3.78 4.50 3.48
N ILE A 19 5.09 4.26 3.51
CA ILE A 19 5.96 4.78 4.57
C ILE A 19 6.01 6.30 4.51
N SER A 20 6.17 6.84 3.30
CA SER A 20 6.29 8.29 3.08
C SER A 20 5.03 9.02 3.53
N GLU A 21 3.86 8.52 3.15
CA GLU A 21 2.57 9.06 3.54
C GLU A 21 2.34 8.91 5.07
N SER A 22 2.60 7.72 5.61
CA SER A 22 2.49 7.46 7.06
C SER A 22 3.36 8.43 7.85
N TRP A 23 4.63 8.60 7.47
CA TRP A 23 5.55 9.52 8.12
C TRP A 23 5.06 10.98 8.08
N PHE A 24 4.48 11.39 6.95
CA PHE A 24 3.92 12.72 6.76
C PHE A 24 2.75 13.00 7.72
N PHE A 25 1.82 12.05 7.87
CA PHE A 25 0.64 12.22 8.72
C PHE A 25 0.90 12.06 10.22
N LEU A 26 2.02 11.46 10.63
CA LEU A 26 2.37 11.38 12.05
C LEU A 26 2.77 12.77 12.58
N ASN A 27 2.01 13.23 13.58
CA ASN A 27 2.07 14.60 14.11
C ASN A 27 3.11 14.82 15.22
N SER A 28 3.92 13.82 15.56
CA SER A 28 4.93 13.93 16.63
C SER A 28 6.18 13.12 16.32
N ALA A 29 7.31 13.57 16.89
CA ALA A 29 8.59 12.89 16.77
C ALA A 29 8.56 11.48 17.38
N SER A 30 7.84 11.28 18.48
CA SER A 30 7.71 9.96 19.13
C SER A 30 6.96 8.96 18.25
N LEU A 31 5.89 9.39 17.57
CA LEU A 31 5.16 8.52 16.64
C LEU A 31 6.00 8.15 15.41
N ARG A 32 6.76 9.11 14.90
CA ARG A 32 7.70 8.92 13.80
C ARG A 32 8.82 7.95 14.18
N GLN A 33 9.42 8.11 15.36
CA GLN A 33 10.38 7.14 15.89
C GLN A 33 9.74 5.76 16.03
N ARG A 34 8.50 5.68 16.53
CA ARG A 34 7.80 4.39 16.64
C ARG A 34 7.56 3.74 15.28
N LEU A 35 7.24 4.51 14.23
CA LEU A 35 7.12 3.99 12.87
C LEU A 35 8.46 3.39 12.40
N GLN A 36 9.58 4.07 12.65
CA GLN A 36 10.90 3.55 12.32
C GLN A 36 11.19 2.23 13.06
N GLU A 37 10.97 2.18 14.38
CA GLU A 37 11.14 0.95 15.17
C GLU A 37 10.27 -0.20 14.63
N LEU A 38 9.01 0.09 14.27
CA LEU A 38 8.11 -0.92 13.68
C LEU A 38 8.63 -1.48 12.35
N THR A 39 9.30 -0.67 11.53
CA THR A 39 9.92 -1.17 10.28
C THR A 39 11.12 -2.09 10.51
N GLU A 40 11.72 -2.04 11.70
CA GLU A 40 12.81 -2.93 12.11
C GLU A 40 12.31 -4.17 12.87
N GLU A 41 11.21 -4.03 13.63
CA GLU A 41 10.59 -5.09 14.42
C GLU A 41 9.74 -6.06 13.59
N ILE A 42 9.04 -5.54 12.58
CA ILE A 42 8.12 -6.31 11.74
C ILE A 42 8.86 -6.77 10.48
N PRO A 43 8.75 -8.05 10.07
CA PRO A 43 9.33 -8.53 8.82
C PRO A 43 8.55 -7.97 7.63
N LEU A 44 8.95 -6.78 7.20
CA LEU A 44 8.47 -6.09 6.02
C LEU A 44 9.41 -6.37 4.85
N PHE A 45 8.84 -6.71 3.70
CA PHE A 45 9.59 -7.00 2.49
C PHE A 45 9.45 -5.82 1.52
N PRO A 46 10.52 -5.06 1.27
CA PRO A 46 10.49 -3.99 0.28
C PRO A 46 10.07 -4.56 -1.07
N TRP A 47 9.10 -3.91 -1.70
CA TRP A 47 8.65 -4.27 -3.03
C TRP A 47 9.00 -3.15 -4.02
N ALA A 48 9.52 -3.56 -5.17
CA ALA A 48 9.76 -2.67 -6.29
C ALA A 48 9.21 -3.30 -7.59
N PRO A 49 8.59 -2.51 -8.47
CA PRO A 49 8.15 -2.99 -9.77
C PRO A 49 9.35 -3.36 -10.64
N LYS A 50 9.21 -4.42 -11.45
CA LYS A 50 10.23 -4.80 -12.46
C LYS A 50 10.42 -3.73 -13.53
N ASP A 51 9.34 -3.02 -13.86
CA ASP A 51 9.33 -1.87 -14.75
C ASP A 51 8.80 -0.64 -13.98
N PRO A 52 9.68 0.17 -13.36
CA PRO A 52 9.28 1.37 -12.65
C PRO A 52 8.64 2.43 -13.54
N GLY A 53 8.93 2.46 -14.84
CA GLY A 53 8.33 3.40 -15.79
C GLY A 53 6.88 3.04 -16.08
N GLY A 54 6.64 1.78 -16.47
CA GLY A 54 5.30 1.25 -16.68
C GLY A 54 4.41 1.35 -15.44
N HIS A 55 4.95 0.98 -14.27
CA HIS A 55 4.22 1.12 -13.01
C HIS A 55 3.76 2.56 -12.73
N ARG A 56 4.65 3.54 -12.96
CA ARG A 56 4.33 4.96 -12.77
C ARG A 56 3.23 5.43 -13.73
N THR A 57 3.27 4.98 -14.97
CA THR A 57 2.23 5.27 -15.97
C THR A 57 0.88 4.71 -15.54
N GLU A 58 0.84 3.47 -15.02
CA GLU A 58 -0.39 2.87 -14.50
C GLU A 58 -0.92 3.62 -13.27
N VAL A 59 -0.03 4.06 -12.37
CA VAL A 59 -0.40 4.88 -11.20
C VAL A 59 -1.04 6.20 -11.64
N PHE A 60 -0.44 6.93 -12.59
CA PHE A 60 -1.04 8.16 -13.11
C PHE A 60 -2.41 7.93 -13.76
N ALA A 61 -2.54 6.89 -14.58
CA ALA A 61 -3.82 6.56 -15.22
C ALA A 61 -4.89 6.19 -14.19
N TRP A 62 -4.51 5.53 -13.09
CA TRP A 62 -5.43 5.20 -12.02
C TRP A 62 -5.85 6.45 -11.24
N LEU A 63 -4.91 7.34 -10.89
CA LEU A 63 -5.19 8.62 -10.22
C LEU A 63 -6.17 9.48 -11.02
N GLU A 64 -5.96 9.61 -12.33
CA GLU A 64 -6.83 10.38 -13.21
C GLU A 64 -8.27 9.83 -13.21
N ARG A 65 -8.43 8.50 -13.18
CA ARG A 65 -9.74 7.84 -13.12
C ARG A 65 -10.52 8.16 -11.85
N TYR A 66 -9.83 8.38 -10.73
CA TYR A 66 -10.45 8.59 -9.42
C TYR A 66 -10.29 10.01 -8.91
N LEU A 67 -9.93 10.97 -9.77
CA LEU A 67 -9.64 12.35 -9.40
C LEU A 67 -10.72 13.00 -8.52
N GLU A 68 -12.00 12.73 -8.79
CA GLU A 68 -13.14 13.29 -8.04
C GLU A 68 -13.22 12.78 -6.58
N HIS A 69 -12.61 11.64 -6.29
CA HIS A 69 -12.53 11.06 -4.95
C HIS A 69 -11.27 11.50 -4.17
N GLY A 70 -10.35 12.23 -4.84
CA GLY A 70 -9.15 12.76 -4.22
C GLY A 70 -8.17 11.72 -3.66
N PRO A 71 -7.88 10.60 -4.37
CA PRO A 71 -6.88 9.65 -3.90
C PRO A 71 -5.48 10.25 -3.94
N ASP A 72 -4.59 9.68 -3.14
CA ASP A 72 -3.20 10.07 -3.08
C ASP A 72 -2.26 9.09 -3.83
N TRP A 73 -0.95 9.36 -3.78
CA TRP A 73 0.02 8.50 -4.45
C TRP A 73 0.15 7.12 -3.81
N ALA A 74 0.02 7.00 -2.49
CA ALA A 74 0.11 5.73 -1.77
C ALA A 74 -1.08 4.83 -2.12
N ASP A 75 -2.27 5.40 -2.16
CA ASP A 75 -3.53 4.78 -2.57
C ASP A 75 -3.38 4.08 -3.93
N ALA A 76 -3.01 4.86 -4.94
CA ALA A 76 -2.83 4.38 -6.31
C ALA A 76 -1.68 3.36 -6.41
N SER A 77 -0.57 3.59 -5.70
CA SER A 77 0.57 2.68 -5.67
C SER A 77 0.20 1.30 -5.10
N ILE A 78 -0.59 1.25 -4.02
CA ILE A 78 -1.09 -0.01 -3.45
C ILE A 78 -1.94 -0.76 -4.48
N ILE A 79 -2.88 -0.07 -5.14
CA ILE A 79 -3.78 -0.71 -6.10
C ILE A 79 -3.04 -1.28 -7.30
N VAL A 80 -2.14 -0.50 -7.89
CA VAL A 80 -1.37 -0.92 -9.07
C VAL A 80 -0.39 -2.03 -8.70
N ALA A 81 0.28 -1.93 -7.54
CA ALA A 81 1.15 -3.00 -7.07
C ALA A 81 0.36 -4.29 -6.83
N CYS A 82 -0.80 -4.21 -6.17
CA CYS A 82 -1.67 -5.35 -5.92
C CYS A 82 -2.11 -6.04 -7.23
N ALA A 83 -2.38 -5.26 -8.28
CA ALA A 83 -2.73 -5.79 -9.59
C ALA A 83 -1.58 -6.58 -10.24
N SER A 84 -0.33 -6.14 -10.01
CA SER A 84 0.87 -6.77 -10.57
C SER A 84 1.33 -8.01 -9.80
N ILE A 85 0.93 -8.17 -8.53
CA ILE A 85 1.39 -9.25 -7.66
C ILE A 85 0.27 -10.29 -7.51
N LYS A 86 0.39 -11.38 -8.26
CA LYS A 86 -0.61 -12.46 -8.28
C LYS A 86 -0.91 -12.99 -6.88
N GLY A 87 -2.19 -12.93 -6.50
CA GLY A 87 -2.68 -13.46 -5.22
C GLY A 87 -2.37 -12.57 -4.01
N SER A 88 -1.83 -11.37 -4.22
CA SER A 88 -1.71 -10.37 -3.16
C SER A 88 -3.08 -9.87 -2.72
N ARG A 89 -3.12 -9.32 -1.50
CA ARG A 89 -4.30 -8.70 -0.90
C ARG A 89 -3.87 -7.44 -0.18
N VAL A 90 -4.77 -6.48 -0.07
CA VAL A 90 -4.56 -5.24 0.65
C VAL A 90 -5.05 -5.41 2.09
N TRP A 91 -4.18 -5.07 3.05
CA TRP A 91 -4.56 -4.90 4.44
C TRP A 91 -4.65 -3.40 4.73
N THR A 92 -5.84 -2.93 5.07
CA THR A 92 -6.12 -1.50 5.30
C THR A 92 -7.34 -1.34 6.20
N TYR A 93 -7.36 -0.25 6.96
CA TYR A 93 -8.55 0.22 7.69
C TYR A 93 -9.36 1.25 6.90
N ASP A 94 -8.84 1.71 5.76
CA ASP A 94 -9.53 2.67 4.93
C ASP A 94 -10.72 1.99 4.20
N SER A 95 -11.90 2.58 4.40
CA SER A 95 -13.14 2.08 3.84
C SER A 95 -13.28 2.35 2.35
N GLU A 96 -12.50 3.26 1.77
CA GLU A 96 -12.56 3.57 0.35
C GLU A 96 -12.07 2.42 -0.53
N PHE A 97 -11.06 1.68 -0.09
CA PHE A 97 -10.64 0.42 -0.73
C PHE A 97 -11.77 -0.61 -0.86
N ARG A 98 -12.77 -0.56 0.03
CA ARG A 98 -13.95 -1.43 -0.04
C ARG A 98 -15.05 -0.82 -0.90
N LYS A 99 -15.28 0.49 -0.80
CA LYS A 99 -16.48 1.14 -1.34
C LYS A 99 -16.24 1.76 -2.72
N VAL A 100 -15.15 2.50 -2.87
CA VAL A 100 -14.89 3.40 -4.00
C VAL A 100 -13.87 2.79 -4.95
N TRP A 101 -12.71 2.41 -4.43
CA TRP A 101 -11.57 2.08 -5.28
C TRP A 101 -11.74 0.73 -5.96
N ARG A 102 -11.23 0.62 -7.18
CA ARG A 102 -11.18 -0.64 -7.94
C ARG A 102 -9.79 -0.86 -8.50
N MET A 103 -9.48 -2.13 -8.72
CA MET A 103 -8.28 -2.57 -9.45
C MET A 103 -8.24 -1.90 -10.85
N PRO A 104 -7.06 -1.82 -11.50
CA PRO A 104 -6.95 -1.20 -12.84
C PRO A 104 -7.89 -1.81 -13.88
N ASN A 105 -8.20 -3.11 -13.75
CA ASN A 105 -9.16 -3.85 -14.57
C ASN A 105 -10.64 -3.63 -14.18
N GLY A 106 -10.94 -2.75 -13.22
CA GLY A 106 -12.29 -2.46 -12.72
C GLY A 106 -12.82 -3.41 -11.64
N GLY A 107 -12.10 -4.49 -11.32
CA GLY A 107 -12.48 -5.45 -10.28
C GLY A 107 -12.40 -4.87 -8.86
N ALA A 108 -13.11 -5.49 -7.92
CA ALA A 108 -13.00 -5.15 -6.51
C ALA A 108 -11.56 -5.38 -6.00
N VAL A 109 -11.12 -4.55 -5.05
CA VAL A 109 -9.82 -4.72 -4.39
C VAL A 109 -9.86 -5.98 -3.53
N PRO A 110 -8.90 -6.90 -3.67
CA PRO A 110 -8.84 -8.08 -2.81
C PRO A 110 -8.35 -7.67 -1.43
N LEU A 111 -9.23 -7.69 -0.42
CA LEU A 111 -8.89 -7.31 0.95
C LEU A 111 -8.49 -8.53 1.80
N VAL A 112 -7.62 -8.30 2.77
CA VAL A 112 -7.47 -9.23 3.91
C VAL A 112 -8.77 -9.18 4.74
N PRO A 113 -9.33 -10.34 5.13
CA PRO A 113 -10.54 -10.40 5.95
C PRO A 113 -10.43 -9.65 7.29
#